data_AF-A0A0B1SPU0-F1
#
_entry.id   AF-A0A0B1SPU0-F1
#
_cell.length_a   1.000
_cell.length_b   1.000
_cell.length_c   1.000
_cell.angle_alpha   90.00
_cell.angle_beta   90.00
_cell.angle_gamma   90.00
#
_symmetry.space_group_name_H-M   'P 1'
#
loop_
_entity.id
_entity.type
_entity.pdbx_description
1 polymer ?
#
loop_
_entity_poly.entity_id
_entity_poly.type
_entity_poly.pdbx_seq_one_letter_code
_entity_poly.pdbx_strand_id
1 'polypeptide(L)'
;MVQDPITLYVALDRSGYAKGNIYLDDGATHEYKKGIYVSTEVEYKTESSTEAIIYGQPTSDSGKYETETWLERVVVRGLERTPKNVSVSSWFMYF
;
A
#
# COMPACT_ATOMS: atom_id res chain seq x y z
N MET A 1 -17.56 6.95 1.01
CA MET A 1 -16.56 6.63 -0.04
C MET A 1 -15.19 7.22 0.27
N VAL A 2 -14.99 8.53 0.39
CA VAL A 2 -13.64 9.12 0.60
C VAL A 2 -12.95 8.61 1.88
N GLN A 3 -13.73 8.29 2.92
CA GLN A 3 -13.22 7.74 4.17
C GLN A 3 -13.49 6.23 4.33
N ASP A 4 -14.05 5.56 3.31
CA ASP A 4 -14.33 4.13 3.41
C ASP A 4 -13.02 3.34 3.35
N PRO A 5 -12.94 2.15 3.97
CA PRO A 5 -11.75 1.33 3.91
C PRO A 5 -11.37 0.89 2.49
N ILE A 6 -10.07 0.75 2.23
CA ILE A 6 -9.52 0.39 0.92
C ILE A 6 -9.29 -1.12 0.82
N THR A 7 -9.61 -1.68 -0.35
CA THR A 7 -9.11 -3.00 -0.78
C THR A 7 -8.03 -2.83 -1.84
N LEU A 8 -6.82 -3.33 -1.58
CA LEU A 8 -5.72 -3.36 -2.52
C LEU A 8 -5.69 -4.68 -3.29
N TYR A 9 -5.78 -4.61 -4.61
CA TYR A 9 -5.53 -5.75 -5.49
C TYR A 9 -4.09 -5.73 -5.99
N VAL A 10 -3.35 -6.81 -5.76
CA VAL A 10 -1.95 -6.97 -6.13
C VAL A 10 -1.86 -8.07 -7.18
N ALA A 11 -1.50 -7.70 -8.41
CA ALA A 11 -1.33 -8.64 -9.52
C ALA A 11 0.16 -8.88 -9.76
N LEU A 12 0.63 -10.09 -9.49
CA LEU A 12 2.03 -10.46 -9.63
C LEU A 12 2.41 -10.69 -11.10
N ASP A 13 3.61 -10.25 -11.46
CA ASP A 13 4.26 -10.65 -12.70
C ASP A 13 4.87 -12.06 -12.59
N ARG A 14 5.55 -12.51 -13.67
CA ARG A 14 6.16 -13.84 -13.74
C ARG A 14 7.36 -14.02 -12.79
N SER A 15 7.90 -12.95 -12.24
CA SER A 15 8.95 -12.98 -11.21
C SER A 15 8.38 -12.93 -9.79
N GLY A 16 7.05 -12.98 -9.62
CA GLY A 16 6.42 -12.88 -8.30
C GLY A 16 6.57 -11.49 -7.70
N TYR A 17 6.58 -10.45 -8.55
CA TYR A 17 6.77 -9.06 -8.19
C TYR A 17 5.55 -8.22 -8.58
N ALA A 18 5.25 -7.19 -7.79
CA ALA A 18 4.30 -6.15 -8.16
C ALA A 18 4.65 -4.83 -7.47
N LYS A 19 4.42 -3.72 -8.15
CA LYS A 19 4.64 -2.37 -7.62
C LYS A 19 3.54 -1.42 -8.11
N GLY A 20 3.09 -0.54 -7.23
CA GLY A 20 2.07 0.45 -7.54
C GLY A 20 2.02 1.58 -6.52
N ASN A 21 1.20 2.59 -6.80
CA ASN A 21 1.06 3.77 -5.97
C ASN A 21 -0.40 3.97 -5.55
N ILE A 22 -0.59 4.53 -4.35
CA ILE A 22 -1.88 4.99 -3.83
C ILE A 22 -1.78 6.50 -3.63
N TYR A 23 -2.73 7.23 -4.20
CA TYR A 23 -2.87 8.68 -4.00
C TYR A 23 -4.23 8.96 -3.36
N LEU A 24 -4.25 9.84 -2.36
CA LEU A 24 -5.47 10.26 -1.68
C LEU A 24 -5.43 11.75 -1.33
N ASP A 25 -6.48 12.47 -1.69
CA ASP A 25 -6.78 13.83 -1.26
C ASP A 25 -8.26 13.95 -0.88
N ASP A 26 -8.76 15.17 -0.71
CA ASP A 26 -10.19 15.40 -0.39
C ASP A 26 -11.14 15.20 -1.58
N GLY A 27 -10.61 15.00 -2.80
CA GLY A 27 -11.36 14.81 -4.05
C GLY A 27 -12.29 15.97 -4.45
N ALA A 28 -12.24 17.11 -3.75
CA ALA A 28 -13.25 18.16 -3.86
C ALA A 28 -12.67 19.57 -4.00
N THR A 29 -11.48 19.82 -3.46
CA THR A 29 -10.84 21.14 -3.47
C THR A 29 -9.52 21.14 -4.24
N HIS A 30 -8.80 22.26 -4.20
CA HIS A 30 -7.46 22.38 -4.77
C HIS A 30 -6.37 22.36 -3.69
N GLU A 31 -6.66 21.90 -2.47
CA GLU A 31 -5.68 21.86 -1.38
C GLU A 31 -4.49 20.92 -1.66
N TYR A 32 -4.63 19.98 -2.60
CA TYR A 32 -3.50 19.20 -3.10
C TYR A 32 -2.35 20.07 -3.64
N LYS A 33 -2.64 21.27 -4.18
CA LYS A 33 -1.63 22.24 -4.64
C LYS A 33 -0.79 22.80 -3.49
N LYS A 34 -1.28 22.69 -2.25
CA LYS A 34 -0.58 23.08 -1.03
C LYS A 34 0.06 21.89 -0.30
N GLY A 35 0.05 20.70 -0.90
CA GLY A 35 0.60 19.49 -0.29
C GLY A 35 -0.36 18.79 0.68
N ILE A 36 -1.67 19.00 0.55
CA ILE A 36 -2.68 18.31 1.35
C ILE A 36 -3.16 17.07 0.60
N TYR A 37 -2.32 16.03 0.61
CA TYR A 37 -2.60 14.70 0.06
C TYR A 37 -1.68 13.66 0.71
N VAL A 38 -2.00 12.37 0.58
CA VAL A 38 -1.09 11.25 0.85
C VAL A 38 -0.71 10.61 -0.49
N SER A 39 0.58 10.27 -0.64
CA SER A 39 1.08 9.45 -1.75
C SER A 39 1.96 8.34 -1.19
N THR A 40 1.61 7.09 -1.46
CA THR A 40 2.28 5.91 -0.92
C THR A 40 2.62 4.96 -2.05
N GLU A 41 3.87 4.51 -2.09
CA GLU A 41 4.32 3.41 -2.94
C GLU A 41 4.12 2.09 -2.18
N VAL A 42 3.58 1.07 -2.86
CA VAL A 42 3.41 -0.28 -2.33
C VAL A 42 4.15 -1.26 -3.23
N GLU A 43 4.97 -2.10 -2.61
CA GLU A 43 5.73 -3.14 -3.30
C GLU A 43 5.45 -4.50 -2.69
N TYR A 44 5.22 -5.49 -3.55
CA TYR A 44 5.22 -6.91 -3.22
C TYR A 44 6.45 -7.55 -3.86
N LYS A 45 7.19 -8.33 -3.07
CA LYS A 45 8.36 -9.06 -3.54
C LYS A 45 8.42 -10.46 -2.95
N THR A 46 8.62 -11.44 -3.83
CA THR A 46 9.04 -12.77 -3.42
C THR A 46 10.51 -12.74 -3.03
N GLU A 47 10.83 -13.01 -1.75
CA GLU A 47 12.20 -12.97 -1.23
C GLU A 47 12.90 -14.34 -1.36
N SER A 48 12.12 -15.41 -1.25
CA SER A 48 12.64 -16.77 -1.33
C SER A 48 11.59 -17.74 -1.85
N SER A 49 11.97 -19.02 -1.95
CA SER A 49 11.01 -20.07 -2.26
C SER A 49 9.98 -20.29 -1.16
N THR A 50 10.02 -19.65 0.01
CA THR A 50 9.00 -19.83 1.05
C THR A 50 8.47 -18.54 1.63
N GLU A 51 9.01 -17.39 1.20
CA GLU A 51 8.74 -16.09 1.82
C GLU A 51 8.52 -15.02 0.76
N ALA A 52 7.57 -14.14 1.07
CA ALA A 52 7.31 -12.93 0.33
C ALA A 52 6.90 -11.83 1.29
N ILE A 53 7.16 -10.59 0.91
CA ILE A 53 6.82 -9.40 1.69
C ILE A 53 5.97 -8.45 0.84
N ILE A 54 5.01 -7.81 1.49
CA ILE A 54 4.35 -6.62 0.98
C ILE A 54 4.61 -5.48 1.97
N TYR A 55 5.03 -4.33 1.48
CA TYR A 55 5.25 -3.16 2.31
C TYR A 55 4.83 -1.90 1.56
N GLY A 56 4.38 -0.91 2.33
CA GLY A 56 4.01 0.41 1.82
C GLY A 56 4.85 1.48 2.48
N GLN A 57 5.31 2.45 1.70
CA GLN A 57 6.08 3.60 2.19
C GLN A 57 5.57 4.89 1.55
N PRO A 58 5.39 5.98 2.33
CA PRO A 58 5.09 7.28 1.74
C PRO A 58 6.18 7.68 0.74
N THR A 59 5.78 8.25 -0.39
CA THR A 59 6.73 8.82 -1.34
C THR A 59 7.39 10.06 -0.73
N SER A 60 8.56 10.45 -1.23
CA SER A 60 9.32 11.59 -0.68
C SER A 60 8.58 12.94 -0.78
N ASP A 61 7.61 13.03 -1.70
CA ASP A 61 6.74 14.17 -1.93
C ASP A 61 5.37 14.05 -1.25
N SER A 62 5.10 12.95 -0.52
CA SER A 62 3.83 12.76 0.17
C SER A 62 3.58 13.91 1.15
N GLY A 63 2.39 14.49 1.03
CA GLY A 63 1.92 15.55 1.90
C GLY A 63 1.41 15.07 3.26
N LYS A 64 0.76 15.99 3.98
CA LYS A 64 0.05 15.70 5.22
C LYS A 64 -1.45 15.84 4.96
N TYR A 65 -2.12 14.72 4.83
CA TYR A 65 -3.57 14.66 4.72
C TYR A 65 -4.11 13.72 5.79
N GLU A 66 -4.98 14.26 6.63
CA GLU A 66 -5.64 13.50 7.70
C GLU A 66 -6.86 12.78 7.13
N THR A 67 -6.94 11.49 7.38
CA THR A 67 -8.02 10.64 6.90
C THR A 67 -8.26 9.50 7.88
N GLU A 68 -9.53 9.09 8.00
CA GLU A 68 -9.91 7.89 8.75
C GLU A 68 -9.86 6.63 7.88
N THR A 69 -9.57 6.75 6.57
CA THR A 69 -9.42 5.58 5.71
C THR A 69 -8.19 4.77 6.09
N TRP A 70 -8.27 3.47 5.85
CA TRP A 70 -7.22 2.51 6.12
C TRP A 70 -7.27 1.36 5.11
N LEU A 71 -6.16 0.63 5.02
CA LEU A 71 -6.09 -0.57 4.20
C LEU A 71 -6.68 -1.76 4.97
N GLU A 72 -7.91 -2.12 4.64
CA GLU A 72 -8.65 -3.23 5.29
C GLU A 72 -8.28 -4.58 4.70
N ARG A 73 -8.03 -4.63 3.39
CA ARG A 73 -7.89 -5.89 2.65
C ARG A 73 -6.81 -5.81 1.59
N VAL A 74 -6.00 -6.86 1.52
CA VAL A 74 -5.05 -7.10 0.43
C VAL A 74 -5.43 -8.39 -0.28
N VAL A 75 -5.61 -8.33 -1.60
CA VAL A 75 -5.92 -9.48 -2.46
C VAL A 75 -4.77 -9.68 -3.43
N VAL A 76 -3.94 -10.70 -3.19
CA VAL A 76 -2.82 -11.05 -4.07
C VAL A 76 -3.26 -12.09 -5.11
N ARG A 77 -2.92 -11.85 -6.38
CA ARG A 77 -3.23 -12.70 -7.54
C ARG A 77 -1.94 -13.12 -8.21
N GLY A 78 -1.89 -14.35 -8.72
CA GLY A 78 -0.71 -14.90 -9.40
C GLY A 78 0.30 -15.56 -8.46
N LEU A 79 -0.11 -15.91 -7.24
CA LEU A 79 0.73 -16.69 -6.33
C LEU A 79 0.97 -18.10 -6.89
N GLU A 80 2.23 -18.53 -6.92
CA GLU A 80 2.59 -19.91 -7.28
C GLU A 80 2.17 -20.93 -6.22
N ARG A 81 2.08 -20.49 -4.96
CA ARG A 81 1.74 -21.33 -3.80
C ARG A 81 0.85 -20.60 -2.81
N THR A 82 -0.03 -21.34 -2.16
CA THR A 82 -0.90 -20.80 -1.11
C THR A 82 -0.10 -20.60 0.18
N PRO A 83 -0.04 -19.39 0.75
CA PRO A 83 0.62 -19.16 2.03
C PRO A 83 -0.13 -19.87 3.16
N LYS A 84 0.61 -20.46 4.10
CA LYS A 84 0.04 -21.10 5.29
C LYS A 84 -0.08 -20.14 6.49
N ASN A 85 0.73 -19.08 6.48
CA ASN A 85 0.79 -18.08 7.54
C ASN A 85 0.91 -16.70 6.90
N VAL A 86 0.35 -15.69 7.56
CA VAL A 86 0.50 -14.27 7.24
C VAL A 86 0.72 -13.54 8.56
N SER A 87 1.72 -12.66 8.61
CA SER A 87 2.01 -11.81 9.76
C SER A 87 2.05 -10.36 9.32
N VAL A 88 1.47 -9.48 10.11
CA VAL A 88 1.55 -8.02 9.92
C VAL A 88 2.44 -7.47 11.02
N SER A 89 3.46 -6.70 10.65
CA SER A 89 4.31 -5.97 11.59
C SER A 89 4.18 -4.46 11.32
N SER A 90 4.20 -3.68 12.39
CA SER A 90 4.34 -2.22 12.30
C SER A 90 5.72 -1.86 12.86
N TRP A 91 6.55 -1.22 12.04
CA TRP A 91 7.80 -0.63 12.49
C TRP A 91 7.56 0.85 12.75
N PHE A 92 7.27 1.20 14.01
CA PHE A 92 7.33 2.59 14.46
C PHE A 92 8.81 2.98 14.63
N MET A 93 9.38 3.67 13.66
CA MET A 93 10.61 4.43 13.91
C MET A 93 10.22 5.72 14.66
N TYR A 94 10.56 5.77 15.94
CA TYR A 94 10.60 7.03 16.68
C TYR A 94 11.68 7.91 16.06
N PHE A 95 11.29 9.06 15.51
CA PHE A 95 12.18 10.19 15.26
C PHE A 95 12.08 11.18 16.42
#